data_AF-A0A3C0BEH9-F1
#
_entry.id   AF-A0A3C0BEH9-F1
#
_cell.length_a   1.000
_cell.length_b   1.000
_cell.length_c   1.000
_cell.angle_alpha   90.00
_cell.angle_beta   90.00
_cell.angle_gamma   90.00
#
_symmetry.space_group_name_H-M   'P 1'
#
loop_
_entity.id
_entity.type
_entity.pdbx_description
1 polymer ?
#
loop_
_entity_poly.entity_id
_entity_poly.type
_entity_poly.pdbx_seq_one_letter_code
_entity_poly.pdbx_strand_id
1 'polypeptide(L)' 'MKLRSNHPFWLVKNALLESYPSADKSFSTEILIVGAGITGALIAYELLNSG' A
#
# COMPACT_ATOMS: atom_id res chain seq x y z
N MET A 1 32.85 6.22 4.27
CA MET A 1 31.67 5.42 4.69
C MET A 1 30.72 5.26 3.51
N LYS A 2 30.23 4.04 3.23
CA LYS A 2 29.18 3.82 2.22
C LYS A 2 27.81 4.07 2.86
N LEU A 3 27.16 5.17 2.48
CA LEU A 3 25.86 5.60 3.02
C LEU A 3 24.66 5.14 2.16
N ARG A 4 24.93 4.47 1.04
CA ARG A 4 23.90 4.04 0.08
C ARG A 4 24.13 2.60 -0.31
N SER A 5 23.04 1.87 -0.45
CA SER A 5 23.00 0.54 -1.07
C SER A 5 22.65 0.67 -2.55
N ASN A 6 23.17 -0.25 -3.37
CA ASN A 6 22.86 -0.30 -4.80
C ASN A 6 21.42 -0.75 -5.10
N HIS A 7 20.72 -1.30 -4.09
CA HIS A 7 19.37 -1.84 -4.21
C HIS A 7 18.51 -1.40 -3.02
N PRO A 8 17.18 -1.30 -3.18
CA PRO A 8 16.25 -1.09 -2.08
C PRO A 8 16.34 -2.22 -1.06
N PHE A 9 16.35 -1.87 0.24
CA PHE A 9 16.48 -2.83 1.32
C PHE A 9 15.38 -3.91 1.31
N TRP A 10 14.14 -3.49 1.04
CA TRP A 10 12.98 -4.40 1.13
C TRP A 10 13.00 -5.49 0.07
N LEU A 11 13.47 -5.18 -1.15
CA LEU A 11 13.55 -6.18 -2.22
C LEU A 11 14.55 -7.30 -1.91
N VAL A 12 15.59 -6.99 -1.11
CA VAL A 12 16.58 -7.97 -0.64
C VAL A 12 16.02 -8.78 0.53
N LYS A 13 15.30 -8.14 1.46
CA LYS A 13 14.82 -8.79 2.68
C LYS A 13 13.52 -9.58 2.49
N ASN A 14 12.60 -9.04 1.70
CA ASN A 14 11.28 -9.56 1.38
C ASN A 14 11.00 -9.27 -0.10
N ALA A 15 11.63 -10.06 -0.97
CA ALA A 15 11.34 -10.00 -2.39
C ALA A 15 9.84 -10.19 -2.63
N LEU A 16 9.36 -9.68 -3.77
CA LEU A 16 7.99 -9.95 -4.20
C LEU A 16 7.83 -11.47 -4.34
N LEU A 17 6.99 -12.06 -3.49
CA LEU A 17 6.67 -13.48 -3.56
C LEU A 17 6.02 -13.81 -4.92
N GLU A 18 5.23 -12.86 -5.43
CA GLU A 18 4.49 -12.95 -6.68
C GLU A 18 4.37 -11.56 -7.31
N SER A 19 4.13 -11.50 -8.63
CA SER A 19 3.74 -10.25 -9.27
C SER A 19 2.32 -9.89 -8.88
N TYR A 20 2.15 -8.84 -8.08
CA TYR A 20 0.82 -8.28 -7.83
C TYR A 20 0.26 -7.73 -9.14
N PRO A 21 -0.87 -8.26 -9.64
CA PRO A 21 -1.42 -7.80 -10.89
C PRO A 21 -1.79 -6.32 -10.78
N SER A 22 -1.49 -5.56 -11.82
CA SER A 22 -2.02 -4.21 -11.95
C SER A 22 -3.55 -4.28 -11.99
N ALA A 23 -4.21 -3.22 -11.56
CA ALA A 23 -5.64 -3.06 -11.75
C ALA A 23 -5.97 -3.20 -13.25
N ASP A 24 -6.65 -4.28 -13.61
CA ASP A 24 -7.00 -4.62 -14.99
C ASP A 24 -8.30 -3.93 -15.45
N LYS A 25 -8.96 -3.23 -14.53
CA LYS A 25 -10.25 -2.56 -14.72
C LYS A 25 -10.26 -1.22 -14.01
N SER A 26 -11.05 -0.29 -14.55
CA SER A 26 -11.33 0.99 -13.90
C SER A 26 -12.26 0.79 -12.72
N PHE A 27 -11.92 1.42 -11.59
CA PHE A 27 -12.78 1.50 -10.41
C PHE A 27 -13.32 2.92 -10.29
N SER A 28 -14.61 3.05 -9.95
CA SER A 28 -15.22 4.33 -9.59
C SER A 28 -15.63 4.24 -8.14
N THR A 29 -15.18 5.21 -7.35
CA THR A 29 -15.49 5.34 -5.92
C THR A 29 -15.42 6.81 -5.55
N GLU A 30 -16.17 7.21 -4.52
CA GLU A 30 -16.09 8.56 -3.97
C GLU A 30 -14.80 8.76 -3.17
N ILE A 31 -14.34 7.71 -2.48
CA ILE A 31 -13.14 7.73 -1.64
C ILE A 31 -12.31 6.45 -1.88
N LEU A 32 -11.00 6.63 -2.05
CA LEU A 32 -10.02 5.55 -2.16
C LEU A 32 -8.95 5.70 -1.07
N ILE A 33 -8.75 4.65 -0.27
CA ILE A 33 -7.68 4.59 0.73
C ILE A 33 -6.56 3.70 0.20
N VAL A 34 -5.36 4.28 0.00
CA VAL A 34 -4.17 3.55 -0.46
C VAL A 34 -3.27 3.23 0.73
N GLY A 35 -3.23 1.95 1.09
CA GLY A 35 -2.43 1.43 2.22
C GLY A 35 -3.27 1.16 3.46
N ALA A 36 -3.30 -0.10 3.90
CA ALA A 36 -4.09 -0.58 5.05
C ALA A 36 -3.25 -0.69 6.34
N GLY A 37 -2.34 0.26 6.56
CA GLY A 37 -1.69 0.43 7.87
C GLY A 37 -2.69 0.93 8.92
N ILE A 38 -2.22 1.13 10.15
CA ILE A 38 -3.07 1.59 11.28
C ILE A 38 -3.89 2.83 10.90
N THR A 39 -3.24 3.83 10.30
CA THR A 39 -3.91 5.07 9.89
C THR A 39 -4.99 4.82 8.83
N GLY A 40 -4.70 4.03 7.79
CA GLY A 40 -5.67 3.73 6.73
C GLY A 40 -6.87 2.94 7.26
N ALA A 41 -6.64 2.01 8.19
CA ALA A 41 -7.70 1.25 8.82
C ALA A 41 -8.60 2.12 9.71
N LEU A 42 -8.04 3.03 10.49
CA LEU A 42 -8.82 3.96 11.32
C LEU A 42 -9.61 4.97 10.48
N ILE A 43 -9.05 5.45 9.36
CA ILE A 43 -9.77 6.30 8.42
C ILE A 43 -10.96 5.53 7.83
N ALA A 44 -10.76 4.29 7.37
CA ALA A 44 -11.84 3.46 6.86
C ALA A 44 -12.93 3.22 7.91
N TYR A 45 -12.54 2.92 9.15
CA TYR A 45 -13.44 2.74 10.27
C TYR A 45 -14.29 4.00 10.53
N GLU A 46 -13.67 5.18 10.59
CA GLU A 46 -14.39 6.42 10.86
C GLU A 46 -15.37 6.76 9.72
N LEU A 47 -14.93 6.62 8.46
CA LEU A 47 -15.79 6.85 7.29
C LEU A 47 -17.01 5.94 7.25
N LEU A 48 -16.90 4.71 7.76
CA LEU A 48 -18.02 3.76 7.81
C LEU A 48 -19.00 4.04 8.96
N ASN A 49 -18.54 4.64 10.05
CA ASN A 49 -19.35 4.83 11.25
C ASN A 49 -19.95 6.23 11.40
N SER A 50 -19.29 7.23 10.81
CA SER A 50 -19.69 8.65 10.90
C SER A 50 -20.24 9.21 9.59
N GLY A 51 -20.31 8.38 8.54
CA GLY A 51 -20.89 8.69 7.23
C GLY A 51 -22.41 8.55 7.17
#